data_AF-E0LWJ6-F1
#
_entry.id   AF-E0LWJ6-F1
#
_cell.length_a   1.000
_cell.length_b   1.000
_cell.length_c   1.000
_cell.angle_alpha   90.00
_cell.angle_beta   90.00
_cell.angle_gamma   90.00
#
_symmetry.space_group_name_H-M   'P 1'
#
loop_
_entity.id
_entity.type
_entity.pdbx_description
1 polymer ?
#
loop_
_entity_poly.entity_id
_entity_poly.type
_entity_poly.pdbx_seq_one_letter_code
_entity_poly.pdbx_strand_id
1 'polypeptide(L)'
;MSLNGVVFLDIGGLPQYEKYLADKDGFVAVPRLIGASLFDLHVGKAVRHMESHVLDDNGIGSYLTYDQRWGFPGVHTEVSILPVVQQPQAIVYGGVTGEI
;
A
#
# COMPACT_ATOMS: atom_id res chain seq x y z
N MET A 1 -7.40 18.09 -11.91
CA MET A 1 -6.89 19.31 -12.57
C MET A 1 -5.48 18.98 -13.06
N SER A 2 -5.15 19.22 -14.34
CA SER A 2 -3.79 18.98 -14.84
C SER A 2 -3.07 20.31 -15.05
N LEU A 3 -1.83 20.41 -14.56
CA LEU A 3 -0.94 21.54 -14.84
C LEU A 3 0.28 20.95 -15.56
N ASN A 4 0.57 21.42 -16.77
CA ASN A 4 1.70 20.94 -17.59
C ASN A 4 1.79 19.41 -17.75
N GLY A 5 0.63 18.73 -17.88
CA GLY A 5 0.57 17.28 -18.04
C GLY A 5 0.71 16.47 -16.74
N VAL A 6 0.95 17.13 -15.61
CA VAL A 6 0.95 16.51 -14.28
C VAL A 6 -0.47 16.54 -13.72
N VAL A 7 -0.99 15.38 -13.33
CA VAL A 7 -2.31 15.26 -12.70
C VAL A 7 -2.15 15.52 -11.21
N PHE A 8 -2.82 16.56 -10.72
CA PHE A 8 -2.91 16.85 -9.29
C PHE A 8 -4.21 16.26 -8.75
N LEU A 9 -4.09 15.46 -7.70
CA LEU A 9 -5.20 14.99 -6.89
C LEU A 9 -5.24 15.87 -5.65
N ASP A 10 -6.28 16.71 -5.54
CA ASP A 10 -6.54 17.43 -4.30
C ASP A 10 -7.16 16.45 -3.29
N ILE A 11 -6.50 16.26 -2.16
CA ILE A 11 -6.95 15.40 -1.06
C ILE A 11 -7.45 16.20 0.14
N GLY A 12 -7.53 17.53 0.03
CA GLY A 12 -8.13 18.40 1.03
C GLY A 12 -9.59 18.02 1.29
N GLY A 13 -9.96 17.89 2.57
CA GLY A 13 -11.29 17.46 3.00
C GLY A 13 -11.53 15.94 2.95
N LEU A 14 -10.49 15.13 2.69
CA LEU A 14 -10.55 13.66 2.75
C LEU A 14 -9.68 13.15 3.92
N PRO A 15 -10.23 13.05 5.14
CA PRO A 15 -9.45 12.74 6.36
C PRO A 15 -8.66 11.43 6.28
N GLN A 16 -9.16 10.46 5.52
CA GLN A 16 -8.50 9.19 5.28
C GLN A 16 -7.18 9.32 4.53
N TYR A 17 -6.98 10.38 3.75
CA TYR A 17 -5.76 10.63 2.97
C TYR A 17 -4.91 11.75 3.56
N GLU A 18 -5.53 12.79 4.13
CA GLU A 18 -4.84 13.91 4.78
C GLU A 18 -3.90 13.44 5.90
N LYS A 19 -4.29 12.41 6.67
CA LYS A 19 -3.47 11.86 7.76
C LYS A 19 -2.12 11.28 7.31
N TYR A 20 -1.93 11.04 6.01
CA TYR A 20 -0.68 10.52 5.45
C TYR A 20 0.25 11.63 4.94
N LEU A 21 -0.21 12.89 4.92
CA LEU A 21 0.66 14.04 4.74
C LEU A 21 1.32 14.38 6.08
N ALA A 22 2.62 14.66 6.06
CA ALA A 22 3.35 15.01 7.27
C ALA A 22 2.85 16.32 7.90
N ASP A 23 2.42 17.27 7.07
CA ASP A 23 2.01 18.61 7.46
C ASP A 23 0.77 19.09 6.69
N LYS A 24 0.04 20.03 7.28
CA LYS A 24 -1.19 20.63 6.73
C LYS A 24 -0.99 21.31 5.37
N ASP A 25 0.22 21.83 5.12
CA ASP A 25 0.61 22.49 3.87
C ASP A 25 1.56 21.63 3.03
N GLY A 26 1.61 20.33 3.33
CA GLY A 26 2.43 19.35 2.63
C GLY A 26 1.76 18.88 1.34
N PHE A 27 2.56 18.62 0.31
CA PHE A 27 2.12 17.97 -0.91
C PHE A 27 3.08 16.84 -1.31
N VAL A 28 2.55 15.87 -2.04
CA VAL A 28 3.34 14.79 -2.65
C VAL A 28 3.01 14.75 -4.12
N ALA A 29 4.03 14.90 -4.96
CA ALA A 29 3.91 14.74 -6.40
C ALA A 29 4.48 13.38 -6.81
N VAL A 30 3.61 12.53 -7.36
CA VAL A 30 3.96 11.21 -7.88
C VAL A 30 3.76 11.21 -9.39
N PRO A 31 4.83 11.06 -10.19
CA PRO A 31 4.70 11.08 -11.64
C PRO A 31 4.02 9.81 -12.13
N ARG A 32 3.09 9.96 -13.07
CA ARG A 32 2.42 8.83 -13.73
C ARG A 32 3.23 8.43 -14.95
N LEU A 33 3.85 7.26 -14.90
CA LEU A 33 4.61 6.71 -16.03
C LEU A 33 3.65 5.96 -16.98
N ILE A 34 3.86 6.12 -18.29
CA ILE A 34 3.15 5.36 -19.32
C ILE A 34 3.96 4.09 -19.60
N GLY A 35 3.37 2.92 -19.37
CA GLY A 35 4.00 1.62 -19.67
C GLY A 35 5.00 1.10 -18.62
N ALA A 36 5.20 1.82 -17.52
CA ALA A 36 5.98 1.37 -16.37
C ALA A 36 5.24 1.70 -15.07
N SER A 37 5.44 0.90 -14.03
CA SER A 37 4.88 1.18 -12.71
C SER A 37 5.97 1.69 -11.78
N LEU A 38 5.70 2.81 -11.11
CA LEU A 38 6.58 3.39 -10.09
C LEU A 38 6.46 2.63 -8.75
N PHE A 39 5.33 1.96 -8.57
CA PHE A 39 5.02 1.13 -7.43
C PHE A 39 4.91 -0.32 -7.86
N ASP A 40 5.51 -1.19 -7.09
CA ASP A 40 5.34 -2.62 -7.21
C ASP A 40 4.78 -3.18 -5.89
N LEU A 41 4.10 -4.30 -5.97
CA LEU A 41 3.61 -5.02 -4.80
C LEU A 41 4.31 -6.37 -4.75
N HIS A 42 5.35 -6.46 -3.91
CA HIS A 42 6.00 -7.74 -3.69
C HIS A 42 5.13 -8.61 -2.79
N VAL A 43 4.86 -9.83 -3.26
CA VAL A 43 4.17 -10.86 -2.49
C VAL A 43 5.19 -11.83 -1.92
N GLY A 44 5.19 -11.97 -0.60
CA GLY A 44 6.04 -12.92 0.11
C GLY A 44 5.36 -14.29 0.24
N LYS A 45 6.09 -15.28 0.76
CA LYS A 45 5.49 -16.51 1.28
C LYS A 45 5.21 -16.32 2.76
N ALA A 46 3.97 -16.49 3.21
CA ALA A 46 3.68 -16.60 4.63
C ALA A 46 4.20 -17.95 5.16
N VAL A 47 4.83 -17.95 6.34
CA VAL A 47 5.73 -19.05 6.77
C VAL A 47 5.29 -19.79 8.03
N ARG A 48 4.18 -19.41 8.70
CA ARG A 48 3.89 -19.96 10.04
C ARG A 48 2.97 -21.17 10.08
N HIS A 49 1.95 -21.24 9.21
CA HIS A 49 1.03 -22.38 9.12
C HIS A 49 0.77 -22.83 7.67
N MET A 50 1.49 -22.22 6.74
CA MET A 50 1.19 -22.20 5.32
C MET A 50 2.17 -23.05 4.49
N GLU A 51 2.78 -24.09 5.08
CA GLU A 51 3.58 -25.03 4.27
C GLU A 51 2.71 -25.74 3.22
N SER A 52 1.38 -25.79 3.40
CA SER A 52 0.42 -26.49 2.52
C SER A 52 -0.56 -25.62 1.75
N HIS A 53 -0.66 -24.31 2.01
CA HIS A 53 -1.60 -23.43 1.33
C HIS A 53 -0.80 -22.34 0.60
N VAL A 54 -1.05 -22.11 -0.68
CA VAL A 54 -0.37 -21.04 -1.41
C VAL A 54 -1.15 -19.75 -1.11
N LEU A 55 -0.49 -18.64 -0.77
CA LEU A 55 -1.17 -17.33 -0.77
C LEU A 55 -1.66 -17.07 -2.19
N ASP A 56 -2.86 -16.52 -2.33
CA ASP A 56 -3.34 -16.10 -3.66
C ASP A 56 -2.35 -15.07 -4.26
N ASP A 57 -2.44 -14.82 -5.57
CA ASP A 57 -1.53 -13.92 -6.31
C ASP A 57 -1.48 -12.48 -5.75
N ASN A 58 -2.39 -12.13 -4.84
CA ASN A 58 -2.45 -10.85 -4.13
C ASN A 58 -1.75 -10.85 -2.75
N GLY A 59 -1.15 -11.97 -2.33
CA GLY A 59 -0.45 -12.11 -1.05
C GLY A 59 -1.35 -12.18 0.18
N ILE A 60 -2.63 -12.48 -0.01
CA ILE A 60 -3.62 -12.66 1.06
C ILE A 60 -4.20 -14.07 0.93
N GLY A 61 -4.29 -14.80 2.04
CA GLY A 61 -4.86 -16.14 2.05
C GLY A 61 -5.61 -16.42 3.35
N SER A 62 -6.77 -17.08 3.25
CA SER A 62 -7.53 -17.53 4.42
C SER A 62 -7.70 -19.04 4.41
N TYR A 63 -7.51 -19.68 5.57
CA TYR A 63 -7.66 -21.14 5.71
C TYR A 63 -8.24 -21.51 7.08
N LEU A 64 -8.80 -22.71 7.15
CA LEU A 64 -9.31 -23.30 8.38
C LEU A 64 -8.25 -24.18 9.04
N THR A 65 -8.12 -24.07 10.35
CA THR A 65 -7.40 -25.04 11.19
C THR A 65 -8.33 -25.60 12.24
N TYR A 66 -7.94 -26.71 12.85
CA TYR A 66 -8.65 -27.31 13.97
C TYR A 66 -7.68 -27.46 15.14
N ASP A 67 -8.11 -27.04 16.34
CA ASP A 67 -7.35 -27.29 17.56
C ASP A 67 -7.28 -28.80 17.82
N GLN A 68 -6.07 -29.35 17.94
CA GLN A 68 -5.87 -30.80 18.08
C GLN A 68 -6.40 -31.37 19.41
N ARG A 69 -6.60 -30.53 20.43
CA ARG A 69 -7.05 -30.94 21.76
C ARG A 69 -8.56 -30.83 21.94
N TRP A 70 -9.20 -29.85 21.28
CA TRP A 70 -10.62 -29.53 21.48
C TRP A 70 -11.48 -29.64 20.23
N GLY A 71 -10.87 -29.77 19.04
CA GLY A 71 -11.57 -29.94 17.76
C GLY A 71 -12.32 -28.69 17.28
N PHE A 72 -12.09 -27.53 17.89
CA PHE A 72 -12.74 -26.30 17.47
C PHE A 72 -12.11 -25.74 16.19
N PRO A 73 -12.93 -25.29 15.21
CA PRO A 73 -12.44 -24.67 14.00
C PRO A 73 -11.93 -23.25 14.28
N GLY A 74 -10.73 -22.94 13.79
CA GLY A 74 -10.18 -21.59 13.70
C GLY A 74 -10.09 -21.14 12.24
N VAL A 75 -10.49 -19.91 11.95
CA VAL A 75 -10.24 -19.27 10.64
C VAL A 75 -9.05 -18.34 10.79
N HIS A 76 -8.04 -18.55 9.96
CA HIS A 76 -6.83 -17.74 9.95
C HIS A 76 -6.74 -17.02 8.61
N THR A 77 -6.39 -15.74 8.67
CA THR A 77 -6.06 -14.94 7.49
C THR A 77 -4.62 -14.49 7.63
N GLU A 78 -3.80 -14.87 6.67
CA GLU A 78 -2.40 -14.47 6.59
C GLU A 78 -2.22 -13.48 5.42
N VAL A 79 -1.35 -12.50 5.64
CA VAL A 79 -1.03 -11.46 4.65
C VAL A 79 0.49 -11.32 4.57
N SER A 80 1.03 -11.43 3.36
CA SER A 80 2.45 -11.23 3.08
C SER A 80 2.62 -10.34 1.84
N ILE A 81 2.45 -9.05 2.06
CA ILE A 81 2.60 -8.03 1.02
C ILE A 81 3.60 -6.96 1.48
N LEU A 82 4.43 -6.51 0.53
CA LEU A 82 5.35 -5.39 0.72
C LEU A 82 5.20 -4.43 -0.46
N PRO A 83 4.58 -3.26 -0.26
CA PRO A 83 4.62 -2.19 -1.25
C PRO A 83 6.06 -1.71 -1.44
N VAL A 84 6.53 -1.67 -2.68
CA VAL A 84 7.88 -1.22 -3.04
C VAL A 84 7.78 -0.05 -4.00
N VAL A 85 8.55 0.99 -3.72
CA VAL A 85 8.76 2.09 -4.67
C VAL A 85 10.00 1.76 -5.48
N GLN A 86 9.84 1.42 -6.76
CA GLN A 86 10.98 1.01 -7.60
C GLN A 86 11.90 2.19 -7.95
N GLN A 87 11.39 3.42 -7.94
CA GLN A 87 12.16 4.65 -8.17
C GLN A 87 11.84 5.71 -7.10
N PRO A 88 12.34 5.56 -5.87
CA PRO A 88 12.02 6.49 -4.77
C PRO A 88 12.33 7.95 -5.10
N GLN A 89 13.39 8.20 -5.87
CA GLN A 89 13.82 9.53 -6.31
C GLN A 89 12.83 10.25 -7.23
N ALA A 90 11.85 9.54 -7.80
CA ALA A 90 10.83 10.16 -8.64
C ALA A 90 9.67 10.74 -7.84
N ILE A 91 9.55 10.41 -6.55
CA ILE A 91 8.54 10.99 -5.65
C ILE A 91 9.10 12.29 -5.06
N VAL A 92 8.37 13.39 -5.26
CA VAL A 92 8.73 14.69 -4.70
C VAL A 92 7.81 15.01 -3.53
N TYR A 93 8.40 15.18 -2.36
CA TYR A 93 7.74 15.70 -1.17
C TYR A 93 8.07 17.18 -1.05
N GLY A 94 7.07 18.01 -0.76
CA GLY A 94 7.25 19.44 -0.58
C GLY A 94 6.25 20.01 0.40
N GLY A 95 6.53 21.24 0.83
CA GLY A 95 5.63 22.04 1.66
C GLY A 95 5.60 23.46 1.13
N VAL A 96 4.47 24.13 1.28
CA VAL A 96 4.35 25.55 0.93
C VAL A 96 4.83 26.36 2.13
N THR A 97 5.92 27.12 1.97
CA THR A 97 6.40 28.06 2.98
C THR A 97 6.18 29.48 2.49
N GLY A 98 5.24 30.19 3.11
CA GLY A 98 4.94 31.60 2.84
C GLY A 98 3.53 31.99 3.27
N GLU A 99 3.34 33.24 3.68
CA GLU A 99 2.00 33.84 3.81
C GLU A 99 1.48 34.16 2.40
N ILE A 100 0.23 33.77 2.11
CA ILE A 100 -0.48 34.12 0.86
C ILE A 100 -0.98 35.56 0.94
#